data_AF-A0A951LCN8-F1
#
_entry.id   AF-A0A951LCN8-F1
#
_cell.length_a   1.000
_cell.length_b   1.000
_cell.length_c   1.000
_cell.angle_alpha   90.00
_cell.angle_beta   90.00
_cell.angle_gamma   90.00
#
_symmetry.space_group_name_H-M   'P 1'
#
loop_
_entity.id
_entity.type
_entity.pdbx_description
1 polymer ?
#
loop_
_entity_poly.entity_id
_entity_poly.type
_entity_poly.pdbx_seq_one_letter_code
_entity_poly.pdbx_strand_id
1 'polypeptide(L)'
;DELLSPSKAARVAWPRQIAMHLTREFTDASLHKLGEAFGGRNHATILHACKRVSERLLNDHEAAKELEELSAMLRRRQVDRDC
;
A
#
# COMPACT_ATOMS: atom_id res chain seq x y z
N ASP A 1 -13.91 3.64 1.01
CA ASP A 1 -14.17 4.49 -0.18
C ASP A 1 -13.05 5.47 -0.54
N GLU A 2 -12.41 6.16 0.41
CA GLU A 2 -11.38 7.17 0.05
C GLU A 2 -10.15 6.60 -0.66
N LEU A 3 -9.71 5.38 -0.32
CA LEU A 3 -8.56 4.74 -1.00
C LEU A 3 -8.86 4.44 -2.48
N LEU A 4 -10.11 4.25 -2.85
CA LEU A 4 -10.53 4.02 -4.24
C LEU A 4 -10.81 5.33 -4.97
N SER A 5 -11.17 6.39 -4.24
CA SER A 5 -11.44 7.72 -4.79
C SER A 5 -10.29 8.26 -5.66
N PRO A 6 -10.58 8.99 -6.75
CA PRO A 6 -9.55 9.67 -7.57
C PRO A 6 -8.88 10.85 -6.85
N SER A 7 -9.31 11.19 -5.62
CA SER A 7 -8.76 12.31 -4.86
C SER A 7 -7.24 12.23 -4.70
N LYS A 8 -6.57 13.32 -5.09
CA LYS A 8 -5.12 13.52 -5.01
C LYS A 8 -4.69 14.25 -3.73
N ALA A 9 -5.63 14.54 -2.82
CA ALA A 9 -5.31 15.20 -1.56
C ALA A 9 -4.28 14.39 -0.78
N ALA A 10 -3.26 15.05 -0.23
CA ALA A 10 -2.14 14.38 0.45
C ALA A 10 -2.60 13.43 1.56
N ARG A 11 -3.63 13.84 2.33
CA ARG A 11 -4.27 13.04 3.38
C ARG A 11 -4.81 11.69 2.92
N VAL A 12 -5.11 11.53 1.63
CA VAL A 12 -5.62 10.28 1.03
C VAL A 12 -4.58 9.62 0.14
N ALA A 13 -3.79 10.41 -0.58
CA ALA A 13 -2.78 9.91 -1.52
C ALA A 13 -1.71 9.08 -0.81
N TRP A 14 -1.22 9.53 0.35
CA TRP A 14 -0.20 8.79 1.10
C TRP A 14 -0.74 7.45 1.66
N PRO A 15 -1.86 7.41 2.40
CA PRO A 15 -2.44 6.14 2.86
C PRO A 15 -2.73 5.16 1.72
N ARG A 16 -3.15 5.66 0.55
CA ARG A 16 -3.37 4.83 -0.63
C ARG A 16 -2.07 4.22 -1.18
N GLN A 17 -1.00 4.99 -1.23
CA GLN A 17 0.30 4.49 -1.69
C GLN A 17 0.84 3.42 -0.74
N ILE A 18 0.70 3.62 0.59
CA ILE A 18 1.01 2.59 1.58
C ILE A 18 0.18 1.33 1.33
N ALA A 19 -1.14 1.46 1.17
CA ALA A 19 -2.01 0.30 0.93
C ALA A 19 -1.60 -0.47 -0.33
N MET A 20 -1.25 0.22 -1.42
CA MET A 20 -0.74 -0.40 -2.65
C MET A 20 0.58 -1.15 -2.43
N HIS A 21 1.51 -0.56 -1.66
CA HIS A 21 2.78 -1.17 -1.32
C HIS A 21 2.58 -2.44 -0.47
N LEU A 22 1.81 -2.35 0.61
CA LEU A 22 1.51 -3.48 1.50
C LEU A 22 0.78 -4.60 0.76
N THR A 23 -0.22 -4.28 -0.08
CA THR A 23 -0.96 -5.33 -0.81
C THR A 23 -0.02 -6.10 -1.74
N ARG A 24 0.99 -5.44 -2.30
CA ARG A 24 2.01 -6.11 -3.14
C ARG A 24 3.00 -6.96 -2.33
N GLU A 25 3.26 -6.61 -1.07
CA GLU A 25 4.13 -7.43 -0.20
C GLU A 25 3.40 -8.64 0.40
N PHE A 26 2.10 -8.51 0.67
CA PHE A 26 1.30 -9.52 1.35
C PHE A 26 0.48 -10.41 0.41
N THR A 27 0.54 -10.17 -0.90
CA THR A 27 -0.18 -10.96 -1.91
C THR A 27 0.65 -11.16 -3.17
N ASP A 28 0.45 -12.30 -3.84
CA ASP A 28 1.04 -12.60 -5.15
C ASP A 28 0.18 -12.08 -6.33
N ALA A 29 -0.70 -11.11 -6.08
CA ALA A 29 -1.57 -10.57 -7.12
C ALA A 29 -0.76 -9.80 -8.17
N SER A 30 -1.14 -9.96 -9.44
CA SER A 30 -0.50 -9.22 -10.52
C SER A 30 -0.77 -7.72 -10.40
N LEU A 31 0.15 -6.88 -10.91
CA LEU A 31 0.00 -5.42 -10.89
C LEU A 31 -1.30 -4.93 -11.56
N HIS A 32 -1.82 -5.69 -12.53
CA HIS A 32 -3.10 -5.41 -13.16
C HIS A 32 -4.27 -5.62 -12.19
N LYS A 33 -4.33 -6.79 -11.54
CA LYS A 33 -5.36 -7.10 -10.54
C LYS A 33 -5.33 -6.13 -9.35
N LEU A 34 -4.13 -5.75 -8.90
CA LEU A 34 -3.98 -4.72 -7.89
C LEU A 34 -4.56 -3.38 -8.37
N GLY A 35 -4.23 -2.97 -9.60
CA GLY A 35 -4.81 -1.76 -10.22
C GLY A 35 -6.33 -1.75 -10.22
N GLU A 36 -6.96 -2.85 -10.63
CA GLU A 36 -8.42 -3.04 -10.60
C GLU A 36 -8.98 -2.90 -9.17
N ALA A 37 -8.37 -3.58 -8.20
CA ALA A 37 -8.77 -3.52 -6.79
C ALA A 37 -8.65 -2.12 -6.19
N PHE A 38 -7.73 -1.30 -6.69
CA PHE A 38 -7.58 0.11 -6.32
C PHE A 38 -8.40 1.04 -7.23
N GLY A 39 -9.60 0.64 -7.65
CA GLY A 39 -10.53 1.51 -8.39
C GLY A 39 -10.17 1.66 -9.87
N GLY A 40 -9.75 0.59 -10.52
CA GLY A 40 -9.46 0.58 -11.96
C GLY A 40 -8.21 1.37 -12.35
N ARG A 41 -7.22 1.44 -11.47
CA ARG A 41 -5.97 2.17 -11.72
C ARG A 41 -5.04 1.41 -12.64
N ASN A 42 -4.26 2.15 -13.43
CA ASN A 42 -3.24 1.56 -14.28
C ASN A 42 -2.16 0.85 -13.43
N HIS A 43 -1.68 -0.32 -13.86
CA HIS A 43 -0.59 -1.05 -13.21
C HIS A 43 0.66 -0.17 -12.96
N ALA A 44 0.95 0.79 -13.85
CA ALA A 44 2.04 1.75 -13.68
C ALA A 44 1.84 2.65 -12.44
N THR A 45 0.59 2.93 -12.05
CA THR A 45 0.26 3.66 -10.81
C THR A 45 0.66 2.86 -9.58
N ILE A 46 0.47 1.54 -9.59
CA ILE A 46 0.90 0.65 -8.49
C ILE A 46 2.42 0.66 -8.38
N LEU A 47 3.12 0.55 -9.50
CA LEU A 47 4.59 0.61 -9.54
C LEU A 47 5.11 1.95 -9.00
N HIS A 48 4.51 3.06 -9.46
CA HIS A 48 4.86 4.39 -9.00
C HIS A 48 4.59 4.57 -7.51
N ALA A 49 3.46 4.09 -6.99
CA ALA A 49 3.14 4.11 -5.57
C ALA A 49 4.18 3.36 -4.74
N CYS A 50 4.57 2.15 -5.16
CA CYS A 50 5.60 1.37 -4.48
C CYS A 50 6.93 2.11 -4.44
N LYS A 51 7.37 2.67 -5.58
CA LYS A 51 8.61 3.46 -5.65
C LYS A 51 8.57 4.69 -4.73
N ARG A 52 7.47 5.44 -4.74
CA ARG A 52 7.26 6.62 -3.88
C ARG A 52 7.29 6.28 -2.40
N VAL A 53 6.70 5.15 -2.01
CA VAL A 53 6.76 4.66 -0.62
C VAL A 53 8.21 4.35 -0.28
N SER A 54 8.90 3.51 -1.04
CA SER A 54 10.31 3.16 -0.78
C SER A 54 11.22 4.39 -0.67
N GLU A 55 11.09 5.36 -1.57
CA GLU A 55 11.84 6.62 -1.49
C GLU A 55 11.54 7.41 -0.22
N ARG A 56 10.28 7.44 0.21
CA ARG A 56 9.89 8.17 1.43
C ARG A 56 10.44 7.48 2.68
N LEU A 57 10.37 6.16 2.76
CA LEU A 57 10.89 5.40 3.91
C LEU A 57 12.40 5.61 4.11
N LEU A 58 13.15 5.87 3.04
CA LEU A 58 14.57 6.20 3.13
C LEU A 58 14.86 7.56 3.78
N ASN A 59 13.90 8.48 3.75
CA ASN A 59 14.09 9.87 4.18
C ASN A 59 13.25 10.26 5.41
N ASP A 60 12.31 9.41 5.83
CA ASP A 60 11.30 9.70 6.85
C ASP A 60 11.20 8.51 7.81
N HIS A 61 11.92 8.60 8.93
CA HIS A 61 11.97 7.54 9.94
C HIS A 61 10.62 7.29 10.62
N GLU A 62 9.80 8.33 10.79
CA GLU A 62 8.46 8.18 11.36
C GLU A 62 7.56 7.40 10.40
N ALA A 63 7.58 7.73 9.12
CA ALA A 63 6.86 6.95 8.11
C ALA A 63 7.33 5.50 8.03
N ALA A 64 8.64 5.24 8.22
CA ALA A 64 9.17 3.89 8.27
C ALA A 64 8.63 3.09 9.45
N LYS A 65 8.60 3.71 10.63
CA LYS A 65 8.05 3.10 11.84
C LYS A 65 6.55 2.82 11.72
N GLU A 66 5.77 3.78 11.21
CA GLU A 66 4.33 3.60 10.95
C GLU A 66 4.07 2.40 10.03
N LEU A 67 4.87 2.27 8.95
CA LEU A 67 4.72 1.16 8.02
C LEU A 67 5.09 -0.18 8.66
N GLU A 68 6.16 -0.23 9.46
CA GLU A 68 6.58 -1.43 10.17
C GLU A 68 5.51 -1.90 11.16
N GLU A 69 4.92 -0.98 11.92
CA GLU A 69 3.82 -1.26 12.85
C GLU A 69 2.60 -1.82 12.10
N LEU A 70 2.19 -1.20 10.99
CA LEU A 70 1.09 -1.69 10.16
C LEU A 70 1.38 -3.08 9.59
N SER A 71 2.58 -3.32 9.08
CA SER A 71 3.01 -4.63 8.58
C SER A 71 3.01 -5.69 9.68
N ALA A 72 3.48 -5.36 10.88
CA ALA A 72 3.46 -6.26 12.01
C ALA A 72 2.02 -6.64 12.43
N MET A 73 1.10 -5.67 12.42
CA MET A 73 -0.32 -5.92 12.69
C MET A 73 -0.95 -6.84 11.65
N LEU A 74 -0.65 -6.63 10.36
CA LEU A 74 -1.17 -7.47 9.27
C LEU A 74 -0.63 -8.91 9.35
N ARG A 75 0.66 -9.09 9.66
CA ARG A 75 1.27 -10.42 9.83
C ARG A 75 0.61 -11.18 10.98
N ARG A 76 0.42 -10.55 12.14
CA ARG A 76 -0.29 -11.17 13.28
C ARG A 76 -1.67 -11.66 12.87
N ARG A 77 -2.40 -10.85 12.10
CA ARG A 77 -3.75 -11.17 11.64
C ARG A 77 -3.81 -12.26 10.55
N GLN A 78 -2.77 -12.44 9.75
CA GLN A 78 -2.69 -13.55 8.79
C GLN A 78 -2.48 -14.88 9.51
N VAL A 79 -1.62 -14.92 10.53
CA VAL A 79 -1.42 -16.13 11.35
C VAL A 79 -2.74 -16.60 11.94
N ASP A 80 -3.58 -15.70 12.45
CA ASP A 80 -4.89 -16.03 13.02
C ASP A 80 -5.92 -16.58 12.01
N ARG A 81 -5.69 -16.45 10.69
CA ARG A 81 -6.62 -16.93 9.64
C ARG A 81 -6.18 -18.21 8.95
N ASP A 82 -4.90 -18.55 9.06
CA ASP A 82 -4.32 -19.77 8.49
C ASP A 82 -4.23 -20.91 9.53
N CYS A 83 -4.68 -20.68 10.77
CA CYS A 83 -4.88 -21.69 11.81
C CYS A 83 -6.37 -22.00 12.03
#